data_AF-A0A6S6SLU9-F1
#
_entry.id   AF-A0A6S6SLU9-F1
#
_cell.length_a   1.000
_cell.length_b   1.000
_cell.length_c   1.000
_cell.angle_alpha   90.00
_cell.angle_beta   90.00
_cell.angle_gamma   90.00
#
_symmetry.space_group_name_H-M   'P 1'
#
loop_
_entity.id
_entity.type
_entity.pdbx_description
1 polymer ?
#
loop_
_entity_poly.entity_id
_entity_poly.type
_entity_poly.pdbx_seq_one_letter_code
_entity_poly.pdbx_strand_id
1 'polypeptide(L)'
;MHKIIISTLLLTSFTLAGPSYSFFGVQTSYLDYNHVSSPSLGLKYGVQQGMWRTTLNLDYAKSSNDTLTSFIIQADKGILQSAMKDSPFKPYVGFSLGMLQHDNSGTDKGYGIGLNTGVSYLLNDAIDLDLGYRYLSTSKMNNIKSLNSLNLSLHYFY
;
A
#
# COMPACT_ATOMS: atom_id res chain seq x y z
N MET A 1 14.70 -18.11 22.05
CA MET A 1 15.19 -18.64 20.76
C MET A 1 14.07 -18.69 19.69
N HIS A 2 13.27 -17.63 19.52
CA HIS A 2 12.18 -17.59 18.52
C HIS A 2 12.33 -16.42 17.51
N LYS A 3 13.31 -15.53 17.72
CA LYS A 3 13.53 -14.36 16.85
C LYS A 3 14.33 -14.68 15.58
N ILE A 4 15.07 -15.79 15.57
CA ILE A 4 15.93 -16.19 14.44
C ILE A 4 15.16 -17.01 13.39
N ILE A 5 14.08 -17.69 13.77
CA ILE A 5 13.33 -18.55 12.84
C ILE A 5 12.49 -17.73 11.85
N ILE A 6 11.98 -16.56 12.27
CA ILE A 6 11.16 -15.69 11.42
C ILE A 6 12.02 -14.98 10.36
N SER A 7 13.25 -14.57 10.70
CA SER A 7 14.18 -13.96 9.73
C SER A 7 14.60 -14.94 8.63
N THR A 8 14.75 -16.22 8.96
CA THR A 8 15.15 -17.25 7.98
C THR A 8 14.00 -17.65 7.07
N LEU A 9 12.74 -17.60 7.53
CA LEU A 9 11.57 -17.92 6.72
C LEU A 9 11.24 -16.84 5.66
N LEU A 10 11.51 -15.56 5.98
CA LEU A 10 11.31 -14.44 5.05
C LEU A 10 12.35 -14.42 3.91
N LEU A 11 13.58 -14.86 4.18
CA LEU A 11 14.66 -14.88 3.17
C LEU A 11 14.55 -16.05 2.18
N THR A 12 14.01 -17.20 2.59
CA THR A 12 13.96 -18.40 1.72
C THR A 12 12.83 -18.38 0.70
N SER A 13 11.83 -17.50 0.84
CA SER A 13 10.78 -17.29 -0.16
C SER A 13 11.26 -16.59 -1.44
N PHE A 14 12.44 -15.96 -1.44
CA PHE A 14 12.97 -15.23 -2.59
C PHE A 14 13.72 -16.10 -3.60
N THR A 15 14.06 -17.36 -3.28
CA THR A 15 14.96 -18.17 -4.12
C THR A 15 14.26 -19.13 -5.09
N LEU A 16 12.92 -19.20 -5.06
CA LEU A 16 12.11 -20.07 -5.94
C LEU A 16 11.29 -19.28 -6.97
N ALA A 17 11.74 -18.06 -7.28
CA ALA A 17 10.95 -17.05 -7.95
C ALA A 17 11.18 -16.96 -9.46
N GLY A 18 10.11 -16.98 -10.25
CA GLY A 18 10.13 -16.55 -11.66
C GLY A 18 10.54 -15.06 -11.80
N PRO A 19 10.54 -14.49 -13.02
CA PRO A 19 11.00 -13.11 -13.23
C PRO A 19 10.25 -12.14 -12.30
N SER A 20 11.03 -11.30 -11.62
CA SER A 20 10.54 -10.25 -10.74
C SER A 20 10.72 -8.89 -11.42
N TYR A 21 9.70 -8.06 -11.38
CA TYR A 21 9.73 -6.70 -11.89
C TYR A 21 9.70 -5.72 -10.74
N SER A 22 10.63 -4.79 -10.70
CA SER A 22 10.58 -3.69 -9.75
C SER A 22 9.76 -2.56 -10.34
N PHE A 23 9.12 -1.76 -9.50
CA PHE A 23 8.46 -0.54 -9.95
C PHE A 23 8.65 0.59 -8.98
N PHE A 24 8.63 1.80 -9.53
CA PHE A 24 8.44 3.03 -8.78
C PHE A 24 7.08 3.61 -9.15
N GLY A 25 6.44 4.32 -8.22
CA GLY A 25 5.19 4.97 -8.52
C GLY A 25 4.92 6.20 -7.70
N VAL A 26 3.95 6.96 -8.20
CA VAL A 26 3.38 8.13 -7.53
C VAL A 26 1.92 7.86 -7.27
N GLN A 27 1.42 8.36 -6.14
CA GLN A 27 0.07 8.14 -5.69
C GLN A 27 -0.56 9.46 -5.26
N THR A 28 -1.84 9.63 -5.60
CA THR A 28 -2.73 10.59 -4.96
C THR A 28 -3.84 9.82 -4.25
N SER A 29 -4.28 10.30 -3.10
CA SER A 29 -5.34 9.62 -2.36
C SER A 29 -6.32 10.59 -1.73
N TYR A 30 -7.54 10.11 -1.56
CA TYR A 30 -8.51 10.69 -0.65
C TYR A 30 -8.48 9.88 0.65
N LEU A 31 -8.06 10.53 1.74
CA LEU A 31 -8.02 9.94 3.07
C LEU A 31 -9.28 10.31 3.85
N ASP A 32 -9.83 9.36 4.57
CA ASP A 32 -10.89 9.58 5.57
C ASP A 32 -10.46 8.97 6.91
N TYR A 33 -10.39 9.83 7.93
CA TYR A 33 -10.11 9.44 9.31
C TYR A 33 -10.89 10.35 10.27
N ASN A 34 -11.63 9.77 11.22
CA ASN A 34 -12.36 10.51 12.25
C ASN A 34 -13.22 11.69 11.72
N HIS A 35 -13.93 11.46 10.61
CA HIS A 35 -14.75 12.48 9.92
C HIS A 35 -13.98 13.67 9.33
N VAL A 36 -12.65 13.57 9.27
CA VAL A 36 -11.79 14.48 8.53
C VAL A 36 -11.44 13.81 7.21
N SER A 37 -11.66 14.54 6.12
CA SER A 37 -11.23 14.15 4.80
C SER A 37 -10.06 14.99 4.34
N SER A 38 -9.02 14.34 3.82
CA SER A 38 -7.77 15.02 3.45
C SER A 38 -7.19 14.42 2.16
N PRO A 39 -6.90 15.25 1.14
CA PRO A 39 -6.13 14.78 0.00
C PRO A 39 -4.69 14.47 0.43
N SER A 40 -4.09 13.44 -0.16
CA SER A 40 -2.72 13.04 0.11
C SER A 40 -1.94 12.78 -1.18
N LEU A 41 -0.62 12.88 -1.06
CA LEU A 41 0.33 12.47 -2.07
C LEU A 41 1.23 11.38 -1.50
N GLY A 42 1.68 10.46 -2.35
CA GLY A 42 2.50 9.34 -1.92
C GLY A 42 3.50 8.89 -2.96
N LEU A 43 4.59 8.29 -2.49
CA LEU A 43 5.59 7.59 -3.30
C LEU A 43 5.52 6.10 -3.03
N LYS A 44 5.67 5.31 -4.09
CA LYS A 44 5.65 3.86 -4.03
C LYS A 44 6.93 3.27 -4.58
N TYR A 45 7.39 2.22 -3.93
CA TYR A 45 8.39 1.31 -4.48
C TYR A 45 7.92 -0.11 -4.23
N GLY A 46 7.95 -0.96 -5.25
CA GLY A 46 7.51 -2.33 -5.08
C GLY A 46 8.21 -3.32 -5.99
N VAL A 47 8.01 -4.58 -5.66
CA VAL A 47 8.49 -5.72 -6.44
C VAL A 47 7.30 -6.64 -6.68
N GLN A 48 7.10 -7.00 -7.94
CA GLN A 48 6.07 -7.93 -8.37
C GLN A 48 6.71 -9.19 -8.92
N GLN A 49 6.21 -10.33 -8.47
CA GLN A 49 6.67 -11.65 -8.87
C GLN A 49 5.45 -12.54 -9.17
N GLY A 50 5.21 -12.77 -10.46
CA GLY A 50 4.00 -13.45 -10.92
C GLY A 50 2.76 -12.72 -10.43
N MET A 51 1.95 -13.39 -9.58
CA MET A 51 0.71 -12.83 -9.04
C MET A 51 0.89 -12.04 -7.74
N TRP A 52 2.06 -12.12 -7.09
CA TRP A 52 2.29 -11.50 -5.80
C TRP A 52 3.04 -10.18 -5.97
N ARG A 53 2.66 -9.19 -5.16
CA ARG A 53 3.29 -7.87 -5.15
C ARG A 53 3.54 -7.46 -3.70
N THR A 54 4.73 -6.94 -3.45
CA THR A 54 5.09 -6.26 -2.20
C THR A 54 5.38 -4.80 -2.49
N THR A 55 4.87 -3.88 -1.66
CA THR A 55 5.00 -2.44 -1.91
C THR A 55 5.30 -1.70 -0.62
N LEU A 56 6.24 -0.76 -0.70
CA LEU A 56 6.53 0.25 0.29
C LEU A 56 5.90 1.56 -0.18
N ASN A 57 5.18 2.23 0.71
CA ASN A 57 4.51 3.50 0.46
C ASN A 57 4.98 4.53 1.49
N LEU A 58 5.26 5.74 1.02
CA LEU A 58 5.49 6.92 1.84
C LEU A 58 4.42 7.94 1.48
N ASP A 59 3.46 8.15 2.37
CA ASP A 59 2.30 9.00 2.12
C ASP A 59 2.34 10.23 3.04
N TYR A 60 1.93 11.37 2.50
CA TYR A 60 1.81 12.64 3.19
C TYR A 60 0.49 13.32 2.87
N ALA A 61 -0.24 13.72 3.91
CA ALA A 61 -1.47 14.49 3.81
C ALA A 61 -1.41 15.72 4.72
N LYS A 62 -2.02 16.81 4.27
CA LYS A 62 -2.11 18.05 5.03
C LYS A 62 -3.49 18.68 4.86
N SER A 63 -4.17 18.94 5.98
CA SER A 63 -5.45 19.64 6.02
C SER A 63 -5.40 20.73 7.10
N SER A 64 -5.39 22.00 6.69
CA SER A 64 -5.20 23.14 7.60
C SER A 64 -3.96 23.00 8.50
N ASN A 65 -4.17 22.73 9.80
CA ASN A 65 -3.10 22.55 10.80
C ASN A 65 -2.77 21.08 11.07
N ASP A 66 -3.50 20.15 10.44
CA ASP A 66 -3.34 18.72 10.62
C ASP A 66 -2.41 18.16 9.55
N THR A 67 -1.39 17.42 9.96
CA THR A 67 -0.56 16.64 9.04
C THR A 67 -0.56 15.18 9.41
N LEU A 68 -0.68 14.32 8.40
CA LEU A 68 -0.58 12.87 8.55
C LEU A 68 0.53 12.36 7.63
N THR A 69 1.54 11.73 8.22
CA THR A 69 2.61 11.04 7.50
C THR A 69 2.54 9.55 7.80
N SER A 70 2.64 8.71 6.77
CA SER A 70 2.63 7.26 6.97
C SER A 70 3.66 6.54 6.10
N PHE A 71 4.30 5.54 6.70
CA PHE A 71 5.10 4.54 6.01
C PHE A 71 4.34 3.21 6.02
N ILE A 72 3.99 2.68 4.84
CA ILE A 72 3.09 1.53 4.72
C ILE A 72 3.71 0.44 3.84
N ILE A 73 3.78 -0.77 4.39
CA ILE A 73 4.16 -1.99 3.70
C ILE A 73 2.89 -2.74 3.30
N GLN A 74 2.84 -3.21 2.06
CA GLN A 74 1.72 -3.97 1.52
C GLN A 74 2.20 -5.27 0.92
N ALA A 75 1.40 -6.31 1.06
CA ALA A 75 1.55 -7.57 0.34
C ALA A 75 0.19 -7.94 -0.25
N ASP A 76 0.10 -7.97 -1.57
CA ASP A 76 -1.13 -8.26 -2.29
C ASP A 76 -0.94 -9.29 -3.39
N LYS A 77 -2.06 -9.89 -3.79
CA LYS A 77 -2.13 -10.92 -4.81
C LYS A 77 -3.16 -10.55 -5.86
N GLY A 78 -2.77 -10.65 -7.13
CA GLY A 78 -3.70 -10.58 -8.25
C GLY A 78 -4.71 -11.72 -8.19
N ILE A 79 -5.99 -11.39 -8.38
CA ILE A 79 -7.12 -12.32 -8.39
C ILE A 79 -7.77 -12.34 -9.78
N LEU A 80 -8.64 -13.32 -10.03
CA LEU A 80 -9.41 -13.44 -11.29
C LEU A 80 -8.58 -13.49 -12.58
N GLN A 81 -7.28 -13.79 -12.51
CA GLN A 81 -6.39 -13.75 -13.68
C GLN A 81 -6.81 -14.70 -14.81
N SER A 82 -7.33 -15.89 -14.47
CA SER A 82 -7.81 -16.85 -15.47
C SER A 82 -9.02 -16.33 -16.26
N ALA A 83 -9.94 -15.62 -15.59
CA ALA A 83 -11.11 -15.03 -16.23
C ALA A 83 -10.79 -13.73 -16.98
N MET A 84 -9.68 -13.07 -16.60
CA MET A 84 -9.25 -11.77 -17.11
C MET A 84 -7.90 -11.85 -17.83
N LYS A 85 -7.62 -13.00 -18.47
CA LYS A 85 -6.32 -13.27 -19.08
C LYS A 85 -5.96 -12.23 -20.14
N ASP A 86 -6.89 -11.97 -21.04
CA ASP A 86 -6.72 -11.04 -22.17
C ASP A 86 -7.18 -9.60 -21.83
N SER A 87 -7.60 -9.37 -20.58
CA SER A 87 -8.04 -8.05 -20.12
C SER A 87 -6.85 -7.24 -19.58
N PRO A 88 -6.77 -5.93 -19.86
CA PRO A 88 -5.79 -5.05 -19.25
C PRO A 88 -6.08 -4.76 -17.77
N PHE A 89 -7.26 -5.18 -17.25
CA PHE A 89 -7.59 -5.01 -15.84
C PHE A 89 -7.10 -6.19 -15.00
N LYS A 90 -6.38 -5.89 -13.92
CA LYS A 90 -5.82 -6.85 -12.97
C LYS A 90 -6.31 -6.51 -11.55
N PRO A 91 -7.41 -7.12 -11.09
CA PRO A 91 -7.88 -6.93 -9.73
C PRO A 91 -6.95 -7.63 -8.72
N TYR A 92 -6.83 -7.08 -7.52
CA TYR A 92 -6.01 -7.64 -6.44
C TYR A 92 -6.64 -7.46 -5.06
N VAL A 93 -6.17 -8.27 -4.11
CA VAL A 93 -6.50 -8.17 -2.69
C VAL A 93 -5.27 -8.52 -1.85
N GLY A 94 -5.13 -7.88 -0.70
CA GLY A 94 -3.96 -8.03 0.15
C GLY A 94 -4.11 -7.43 1.54
N PHE A 95 -2.99 -7.39 2.24
CA PHE A 95 -2.85 -6.86 3.59
C PHE A 95 -1.89 -5.69 3.62
N SER A 96 -2.13 -4.77 4.55
CA SER A 96 -1.32 -3.57 4.75
C SER A 96 -0.90 -3.44 6.22
N LEU A 97 0.35 -3.02 6.44
CA LEU A 97 0.94 -2.70 7.74
C LEU A 97 1.54 -1.30 7.66
N GLY A 98 1.21 -0.41 8.58
CA GLY A 98 1.62 0.99 8.54
C GLY A 98 2.21 1.50 9.84
N MET A 99 3.19 2.39 9.77
CA MET A 99 3.59 3.30 10.85
C MET A 99 3.02 4.68 10.52
N LEU A 100 2.34 5.31 11.48
CA LEU A 100 1.62 6.56 11.28
C LEU A 100 2.07 7.61 12.29
N GLN A 101 2.20 8.86 11.83
CA GLN A 101 2.38 10.04 12.66
C GLN A 101 1.34 11.09 12.26
N HIS A 102 0.53 11.50 13.22
CA HIS A 102 -0.46 12.56 13.09
C HIS A 102 -0.07 13.73 13.99
N ASP A 103 0.10 14.90 13.40
CA ASP A 103 0.44 16.13 14.12
C ASP A 103 -0.76 17.10 14.07
N ASN A 104 -1.38 17.35 15.23
CA ASN A 104 -2.40 18.38 15.47
C ASN A 104 -2.30 18.85 16.92
N SER A 105 -1.83 20.09 17.14
CA SER A 105 -1.62 20.68 18.47
C SER A 105 -0.73 19.83 19.42
N GLY A 106 -0.04 18.84 18.85
CA GLY A 106 0.71 17.78 19.50
C GLY A 106 0.96 16.63 18.51
N THR A 107 1.93 15.77 18.82
CA THR A 107 2.33 14.63 17.96
C THR A 107 1.76 13.32 18.50
N ASP A 108 1.01 12.61 17.68
CA ASP A 108 0.43 11.30 17.96
C ASP A 108 0.99 10.26 16.99
N LYS A 109 1.53 9.15 17.52
CA LYS A 109 2.25 8.14 16.72
C LYS A 109 1.74 6.76 17.04
N GLY A 110 1.57 5.95 16.02
CA GLY A 110 1.20 4.56 16.20
C GLY A 110 1.46 3.72 14.97
N TYR A 111 0.79 2.57 14.94
CA TYR A 111 0.85 1.65 13.82
C TYR A 111 -0.56 1.22 13.43
N GLY A 112 -0.72 0.77 12.19
CA GLY A 112 -1.97 0.28 11.65
C GLY A 112 -1.81 -1.06 10.96
N ILE A 113 -2.85 -1.87 11.01
CA ILE A 113 -2.96 -3.13 10.27
C ILE A 113 -4.31 -3.16 9.57
N GLY A 114 -4.35 -3.69 8.35
CA GLY A 114 -5.62 -3.90 7.67
C GLY A 114 -5.45 -4.49 6.29
N LEU A 115 -6.37 -4.11 5.40
CA LEU A 115 -6.57 -4.73 4.09
C LEU A 115 -6.43 -3.70 2.99
N ASN A 116 -6.00 -4.16 1.82
CA ASN A 116 -6.05 -3.38 0.59
C ASN A 116 -6.62 -4.23 -0.55
N THR A 117 -7.31 -3.57 -1.47
CA THR A 117 -7.86 -4.18 -2.67
C THR A 117 -7.94 -3.13 -3.76
N GLY A 118 -7.94 -3.53 -5.01
CA GLY A 118 -8.03 -2.58 -6.10
C GLY A 118 -8.01 -3.26 -7.45
N VAL A 119 -7.88 -2.43 -8.47
CA VAL A 119 -7.71 -2.83 -9.84
C VAL A 119 -6.62 -2.00 -10.47
N SER A 120 -5.65 -2.69 -11.08
CA SER A 120 -4.64 -2.06 -11.91
C SER A 120 -5.05 -2.20 -13.39
N TYR A 121 -4.82 -1.17 -14.19
CA TYR A 121 -5.07 -1.11 -15.62
C TYR A 121 -3.73 -0.94 -16.33
N LEU A 122 -3.31 -1.97 -17.08
CA LEU A 122 -2.08 -1.91 -17.86
C LEU A 122 -2.25 -0.95 -19.04
N LEU A 123 -1.46 0.12 -19.06
CA LEU A 123 -1.38 1.02 -20.21
C LEU A 123 -0.44 0.44 -21.28
N ASN A 124 0.67 -0.15 -20.83
CA ASN A 124 1.65 -0.87 -21.65
C ASN A 124 2.50 -1.78 -20.74
N ASP A 125 3.55 -2.39 -21.29
CA ASP A 125 4.42 -3.33 -20.57
C ASP A 125 5.25 -2.70 -19.44
N ALA A 126 5.38 -1.37 -19.42
CA ALA A 126 6.17 -0.63 -18.43
C ALA A 126 5.33 0.27 -17.52
N ILE A 127 4.06 0.54 -17.83
CA ILE A 127 3.24 1.51 -17.09
C ILE A 127 1.86 0.94 -16.81
N ASP A 128 1.42 1.07 -15.56
CA ASP A 128 0.02 0.84 -15.17
C ASP A 128 -0.57 2.02 -14.40
N LEU A 129 -1.90 2.08 -14.42
CA LEU A 129 -2.71 2.92 -13.55
C LEU A 129 -3.41 2.05 -12.52
N ASP A 130 -3.37 2.44 -11.25
CA ASP A 130 -3.89 1.65 -10.14
C ASP A 130 -4.95 2.43 -9.37
N LEU A 131 -6.17 1.87 -9.28
CA LEU A 131 -7.22 2.37 -8.41
C LEU A 131 -7.42 1.38 -7.25
N GLY A 132 -7.01 1.79 -6.05
CA GLY A 132 -7.00 0.93 -4.87
C GLY A 132 -7.72 1.55 -3.68
N TYR A 133 -8.36 0.71 -2.88
CA TYR A 133 -8.88 1.03 -1.56
C TYR A 133 -8.00 0.37 -0.49
N ARG A 134 -7.73 1.09 0.60
CA ARG A 134 -6.98 0.59 1.75
C ARG A 134 -7.68 1.00 3.05
N TYR A 135 -7.80 0.03 3.95
CA TYR A 135 -8.28 0.22 5.32
C TYR A 135 -7.16 -0.14 6.29
N LEU A 136 -6.92 0.71 7.30
CA LEU A 136 -6.05 0.43 8.42
C LEU A 136 -6.81 0.65 9.73
N SER A 137 -6.84 -0.35 10.60
CA SER A 137 -7.18 -0.18 12.01
C SER A 137 -5.92 0.22 12.75
N THR A 138 -5.93 1.35 13.45
CA THR A 138 -4.75 1.88 14.13
C THR A 138 -4.67 1.40 15.58
N SER A 139 -3.49 1.49 16.16
CA SER A 139 -3.19 1.17 17.55
C SER A 139 -2.10 2.11 18.06
N LYS A 140 -2.17 2.41 19.36
CA LYS A 140 -1.31 3.42 20.03
C LYS A 140 -1.46 4.84 19.49
N MET A 141 -2.51 5.12 18.73
CA MET A 141 -2.91 6.47 18.36
C MET A 141 -4.13 6.86 19.19
N ASN A 142 -4.11 8.07 19.73
CA ASN A 142 -5.24 8.62 20.49
C ASN A 142 -6.28 9.25 19.56
N ASN A 143 -5.82 9.86 18.48
CA ASN A 143 -6.60 10.77 17.65
C ASN A 143 -7.05 10.20 16.31
N ILE A 144 -6.63 8.97 15.96
CA ILE A 144 -7.05 8.27 14.74
C ILE A 144 -7.27 6.81 15.15
N LYS A 145 -8.49 6.29 14.99
CA LYS A 145 -8.83 4.88 15.28
C LYS A 145 -8.77 3.99 14.03
N SER A 146 -9.04 4.59 12.88
CA SER A 146 -8.98 3.94 11.59
C SER A 146 -8.64 4.96 10.51
N LEU A 147 -8.01 4.49 9.45
CA LEU A 147 -7.70 5.27 8.26
C LEU A 147 -8.21 4.51 7.03
N ASN A 148 -9.10 5.16 6.28
CA ASN A 148 -9.57 4.69 4.99
C ASN A 148 -8.89 5.52 3.90
N SER A 149 -8.45 4.88 2.82
CA SER A 149 -7.87 5.61 1.69
C SER A 149 -8.34 5.04 0.35
N LEU A 150 -8.89 5.92 -0.48
CA LEU A 150 -9.11 5.67 -1.90
C LEU A 150 -7.94 6.28 -2.66
N ASN A 151 -7.22 5.47 -3.41
CA ASN A 151 -5.93 5.84 -3.96
C ASN A 151 -5.90 5.62 -5.47
N LEU A 152 -5.37 6.59 -6.19
CA LEU A 152 -5.06 6.52 -7.60
C LEU A 152 -3.54 6.61 -7.76
N SER A 153 -2.92 5.61 -8.39
CA SER A 153 -1.47 5.55 -8.56
C SER A 153 -1.09 5.32 -10.01
N LEU A 154 0.10 5.79 -10.37
CA LEU A 154 0.78 5.48 -11.63
C LEU A 154 2.07 4.76 -11.27
N HIS A 155 2.30 3.57 -11.83
CA HIS A 155 3.55 2.83 -11.63
C HIS A 155 4.33 2.73 -12.94
N TYR A 156 5.66 2.76 -12.81
CA TYR A 156 6.63 2.51 -13.87
C TYR A 156 7.49 1.30 -13.49
N PHE A 157 7.39 0.23 -14.29
CA PHE A 157 8.09 -1.04 -14.12
C PHE A 157 9.39 -1.06 -14.92
N TYR A 158 10.43 -1.69 -14.36
CA TYR A 158 11.76 -1.83 -14.95
C TYR A 158 12.47 -3.12 -14.50
#